data_AF-A0A438J3F7-F1
#
_entry.id   AF-A0A438J3F7-F1
#
_cell.length_a   1.000
_cell.length_b   1.000
_cell.length_c   1.000
_cell.angle_alpha   90.00
_cell.angle_beta   90.00
_cell.angle_gamma   90.00
#
_symmetry.space_group_name_H-M   'P 1'
#
loop_
_entity.id
_entity.type
_entity.pdbx_description
1 polymer ?
#
loop_
_entity_poly.entity_id
_entity_poly.type
_entity_poly.pdbx_seq_one_letter_code
_entity_poly.pdbx_strand_id
1 'polypeptide(L)'
;MMATWSESENESSKEENEKEVANMCFMAINELDKGSKKDKWLLDSGCSRHMIEDESKLASLTKKNGGYVTFGDYAKRKIIGQGNIDNDTSSLIENILLVDGLKHNLLSISQLCDKGFKVIFEISH
;
A
#
# COMPACT_ATOMS: atom_id res chain seq x y z
N MET A 1 -12.07 0.39 -8.96
CA MET A 1 -13.49 0.67 -9.23
C MET A 1 -14.03 1.45 -8.05
N MET A 2 -14.58 2.65 -8.26
CA MET A 2 -15.38 3.33 -7.23
C MET A 2 -16.74 2.65 -7.17
N ALA A 3 -17.18 2.27 -5.99
CA ALA A 3 -18.56 1.89 -5.73
C ALA A 3 -19.24 3.08 -5.05
N THR A 4 -20.34 3.56 -5.62
CA THR A 4 -21.23 4.52 -4.96
C THR A 4 -22.51 3.78 -4.58
N TRP A 5 -22.96 3.95 -3.34
CA TRP A 5 -24.27 3.53 -2.90
C TRP A 5 -25.21 4.74 -2.99
N SER A 6 -26.38 4.56 -3.58
CA SER A 6 -27.45 5.57 -3.62
C SER A 6 -28.68 4.98 -2.95
N GLU A 7 -29.00 5.45 -1.74
CA GLU A 7 -30.34 5.32 -1.17
C GLU A 7 -31.11 6.61 -1.46
N SER A 8 -32.07 6.54 -2.38
CA SER A 8 -33.18 7.50 -2.51
C SER A 8 -34.16 7.26 -1.34
N GLU A 9 -34.76 8.22 -0.64
CA GLU A 9 -34.85 9.68 -0.68
C GLU A 9 -35.27 10.10 0.74
N ASN A 10 -34.68 11.16 1.31
CA ASN A 10 -35.46 12.20 1.99
C ASN A 10 -34.60 13.47 2.15
N GLU A 11 -35.10 14.59 1.63
CA GLU A 11 -34.48 15.90 1.78
C GLU A 11 -34.42 16.30 3.26
N SER A 12 -33.20 16.55 3.75
CA SER A 12 -32.96 17.58 4.76
C SER A 12 -31.48 17.93 4.74
N SER A 13 -31.16 19.09 4.19
CA SER A 13 -29.83 19.69 4.18
C SER A 13 -29.19 19.70 5.56
N LYS A 14 -28.19 18.85 5.77
CA LYS A 14 -27.14 19.05 6.77
C LYS A 14 -25.82 18.77 6.08
N GLU A 15 -24.99 19.81 5.97
CA GLU A 15 -23.57 19.67 5.66
C GLU A 15 -22.93 18.85 6.76
N GLU A 16 -22.87 17.53 6.57
CA GLU A 16 -21.98 16.68 7.34
C GLU A 16 -20.64 16.69 6.62
N ASN A 17 -19.65 17.28 7.30
CA ASN A 17 -18.25 17.23 6.91
C ASN A 17 -17.79 15.78 7.05
N GLU A 18 -18.08 14.98 6.02
CA GLU A 18 -17.59 13.62 5.87
C GLU A 18 -16.07 13.66 5.70
N LYS A 19 -15.37 13.69 6.82
CA LYS A 19 -13.98 13.25 6.85
C LYS A 19 -14.02 11.77 6.54
N GLU A 20 -13.81 11.39 5.28
CA GLU A 20 -13.49 10.02 4.91
C GLU A 20 -12.32 9.57 5.81
N VAL A 21 -12.63 8.77 6.82
CA VAL A 21 -11.60 8.17 7.68
C VAL A 21 -11.02 7.04 6.85
N ALA A 22 -9.94 7.32 6.13
CA ALA A 22 -9.14 6.29 5.50
C ALA A 22 -8.62 5.37 6.63
N ASN A 23 -9.22 4.19 6.77
CA ASN A 23 -8.72 3.14 7.64
C ASN A 23 -7.38 2.64 7.06
N MET A 24 -6.28 3.28 7.43
CA MET A 24 -4.93 2.82 7.11
C MET A 24 -4.58 1.62 7.99
N CYS A 25 -4.51 0.42 7.42
CA CYS A 25 -4.00 -0.76 8.12
C CYS A 25 -2.46 -0.76 8.04
N PHE A 26 -1.79 -0.76 9.20
CA PHE A 26 -0.35 -0.98 9.28
C PHE A 26 -0.08 -2.48 9.42
N MET A 27 0.78 -3.04 8.58
CA MET A 27 1.42 -4.33 8.85
C MET A 27 2.78 -4.10 9.49
N ALA A 28 2.96 -4.65 10.70
CA ALA A 28 4.25 -4.89 11.31
C ALA A 28 4.58 -6.37 11.14
N ILE A 29 5.68 -6.68 10.45
CA ILE A 29 6.22 -8.05 10.42
C ILE A 29 6.99 -8.20 11.74
N ASN A 30 6.38 -8.84 12.74
CA ASN A 30 7.03 -9.08 14.02
C ASN A 30 8.06 -10.18 13.87
N GLU A 31 9.35 -9.81 13.85
CA GLU A 31 10.33 -10.41 14.75
C GLU A 31 11.29 -9.29 15.22
N LEU A 32 11.15 -8.91 16.50
CA LEU A 32 11.90 -7.85 17.19
C LEU A 32 11.53 -6.43 16.74
N ASP A 33 10.64 -5.80 17.51
CA ASP A 33 10.30 -4.38 17.51
C ASP A 33 11.52 -3.50 17.85
N LYS A 34 12.48 -3.44 16.91
CA LYS A 34 13.63 -2.54 16.85
C LYS A 34 13.69 -1.81 15.50
N GLY A 35 12.63 -1.89 14.70
CA GLY A 35 12.54 -1.27 13.38
C GLY A 35 12.25 0.22 13.45
N SER A 36 13.00 1.01 12.69
CA SER A 36 12.72 2.43 12.47
C SER A 36 11.36 2.63 11.79
N LYS A 37 10.76 3.84 11.81
CA LYS A 37 9.51 4.14 11.09
C LYS A 37 9.54 3.75 9.59
N LYS A 38 10.73 3.59 9.01
CA LYS A 38 10.93 3.20 7.61
C LYS A 38 10.71 1.70 7.34
N ASP A 39 10.61 0.88 8.39
CA ASP A 39 10.49 -0.58 8.31
C ASP A 39 9.04 -1.08 8.33
N LYS A 40 8.08 -0.15 8.49
CA LYS A 40 6.65 -0.47 8.52
C LYS A 40 6.07 -0.44 7.11
N TRP A 41 5.24 -1.44 6.80
CA TRP A 41 4.47 -1.51 5.56
C TRP A 41 3.02 -1.12 5.85
N LEU A 42 2.46 -0.28 5.00
CA LEU A 42 1.03 -0.01 4.97
C LEU A 42 0.36 -1.01 4.04
N LEU A 43 -0.68 -1.66 4.52
CA LEU A 43 -1.52 -2.50 3.70
C LEU A 43 -2.65 -1.63 3.13
N ASP A 44 -2.67 -1.47 1.82
CA ASP A 44 -3.51 -0.49 1.13
C ASP A 44 -4.34 -1.16 0.02
N SER A 45 -5.67 -1.06 0.14
CA SER A 45 -6.63 -1.54 -0.85
C SER A 45 -6.73 -0.63 -2.07
N GLY A 46 -6.40 0.65 -1.94
CA GLY A 46 -6.33 1.61 -3.03
C GLY A 46 -5.01 1.54 -3.82
N CYS A 47 -4.00 0.86 -3.28
CA CYS A 47 -2.72 0.75 -3.93
C CYS A 47 -2.75 -0.28 -5.06
N SER A 48 -2.47 0.18 -6.28
CA SER A 48 -2.44 -0.68 -7.48
C SER A 48 -1.23 -1.61 -7.53
N ARG A 49 -0.12 -1.25 -6.86
CA ARG A 49 1.15 -1.98 -6.92
C ARG A 49 1.88 -1.93 -5.59
N HIS A 50 2.65 -2.95 -5.23
CA HIS A 50 3.59 -2.86 -4.12
C HIS A 50 4.64 -1.77 -4.39
N MET A 51 4.93 -0.93 -3.39
CA MET A 51 5.85 0.20 -3.53
C MET A 51 6.79 0.30 -2.34
N ILE A 52 8.05 0.64 -2.61
CA ILE A 52 9.09 0.84 -1.60
C ILE A 52 9.96 2.05 -1.96
N GLU A 53 10.49 2.73 -0.94
CA GLU A 53 11.48 3.81 -1.12
C GLU A 53 12.91 3.26 -1.10
N ASP A 54 13.16 2.33 -0.18
CA ASP A 54 14.51 1.94 0.21
C ASP A 54 15.00 0.75 -0.64
N GLU A 55 15.93 1.04 -1.55
CA GLU A 55 16.50 0.03 -2.45
C GLU A 55 17.27 -1.07 -1.70
N SER A 56 17.80 -0.79 -0.49
CA SER A 56 18.57 -1.75 0.30
C SER A 56 17.72 -2.91 0.83
N LYS A 57 16.39 -2.77 0.82
CA LYS A 57 15.44 -3.78 1.29
C LYS A 57 15.04 -4.78 0.21
N LEU A 58 15.42 -4.52 -1.05
CA LEU A 58 15.12 -5.41 -2.16
C LEU A 58 16.23 -6.46 -2.28
N ALA A 59 15.85 -7.73 -2.31
CA ALA A 59 16.78 -8.83 -2.57
C ALA A 59 17.27 -8.84 -4.02
N SER A 60 16.45 -8.32 -4.93
CA SER A 60 16.80 -8.08 -6.33
C SER A 60 16.29 -6.73 -6.78
N LEU A 61 17.08 -6.01 -7.56
CA LEU A 61 16.70 -4.71 -8.10
C LEU A 61 17.14 -4.60 -9.56
N THR A 62 16.17 -4.25 -10.41
CA THR A 62 16.42 -3.76 -11.76
C THR A 62 16.10 -2.27 -11.79
N LYS A 63 17.13 -1.43 -11.93
CA LYS A 63 16.95 0.02 -12.11
C LYS A 63 16.31 0.28 -13.47
N LYS A 64 15.26 1.09 -13.50
CA LYS A 64 14.54 1.43 -14.73
C LYS A 64 13.91 2.81 -14.63
N ASN A 65 13.77 3.49 -15.77
CA ASN A 65 12.93 4.69 -15.83
C ASN A 65 11.48 4.28 -16.07
N GLY A 66 10.76 3.95 -14.99
CA GLY A 66 9.45 3.28 -15.04
C GLY A 66 8.25 4.20 -15.21
N GLY A 67 8.46 5.50 -15.44
CA GLY A 67 7.39 6.51 -15.45
C GLY A 67 7.06 7.03 -14.06
N TYR A 68 5.77 7.31 -13.80
CA TYR A 68 5.32 7.94 -12.56
C TYR A 68 4.12 7.22 -11.94
N VAL A 69 4.10 7.16 -10.62
CA VAL A 69 2.91 6.83 -9.82
C VAL A 69 2.18 8.12 -9.50
N THR A 70 0.84 8.10 -9.58
CA THR A 70 -0.02 9.20 -9.13
C THR A 70 -0.73 8.77 -7.84
N PHE A 71 -0.69 9.62 -6.81
CA PHE A 71 -1.33 9.39 -5.52
C PHE A 71 -2.71 10.08 -5.46
N GLY A 72 -3.47 9.82 -4.39
CA GLY A 72 -4.81 10.41 -4.20
C GLY A 72 -4.81 11.94 -4.12
N ASP A 73 -3.69 12.56 -3.76
CA ASP A 73 -3.47 14.01 -3.75
C ASP A 73 -3.01 14.58 -5.12
N TYR A 74 -3.09 13.77 -6.19
CA TYR A 74 -2.56 14.06 -7.52
C TYR A 74 -1.04 14.27 -7.59
N ALA A 75 -0.33 14.11 -6.48
CA ALA A 75 1.13 14.15 -6.50
C ALA A 75 1.66 13.00 -7.35
N LYS A 76 2.75 13.26 -8.07
CA LYS A 76 3.42 12.27 -8.90
C LYS A 76 4.81 11.97 -8.37
N ARG A 77 5.15 10.69 -8.28
CA ARG A 77 6.50 10.24 -7.92
C ARG A 77 7.08 9.32 -8.97
N LYS A 78 8.39 9.40 -9.17
CA LYS A 78 9.09 8.69 -10.23
C LYS A 78 9.34 7.24 -9.83
N ILE A 79 9.07 6.31 -10.74
CA ILE A 79 9.47 4.92 -10.60
C ILE A 79 10.91 4.80 -11.11
N ILE A 80 11.83 4.44 -10.22
CA ILE A 80 13.27 4.38 -10.48
C ILE A 80 13.79 2.94 -10.56
N GLY A 81 12.97 1.96 -10.21
CA GLY A 81 13.34 0.56 -10.26
C GLY A 81 12.16 -0.39 -10.05
N GLN A 82 12.43 -1.67 -10.18
CA GLN A 82 11.54 -2.75 -9.77
C GLN A 82 12.37 -3.88 -9.19
N GLY A 83 11.85 -4.53 -8.16
CA GLY A 83 12.55 -5.59 -7.46
C GLY A 83 11.62 -6.53 -6.71
N ASN A 84 12.23 -7.49 -6.03
CA ASN A 84 11.53 -8.44 -5.18
C ASN A 84 12.09 -8.36 -3.75
N ILE A 85 11.23 -8.61 -2.76
CA ILE A 85 11.65 -8.85 -1.38
C ILE A 85 11.63 -10.35 -1.15
N ASP A 86 12.77 -10.88 -0.78
CA ASP A 86 12.85 -12.21 -0.21
C ASP A 86 12.56 -12.10 1.29
N ASN A 87 11.62 -12.92 1.75
CA ASN A 87 11.39 -13.11 3.17
C ASN A 87 11.85 -14.53 3.42
N ASP A 88 12.84 -14.69 4.32
CA ASP A 88 13.49 -15.97 4.70
C ASP A 88 12.49 -17.10 5.05
N THR A 89 11.20 -16.78 5.18
CA THR A 89 10.06 -17.67 5.45
C THR A 89 9.27 -18.11 4.20
N SER A 90 9.85 -18.06 3.00
CA SER A 90 9.28 -18.60 1.73
C SER A 90 8.15 -17.80 1.07
N SER A 91 7.82 -16.59 1.55
CA SER A 91 6.80 -15.74 0.94
C SER A 91 7.44 -14.60 0.13
N LEU A 92 7.70 -14.85 -1.15
CA LEU A 92 8.31 -13.87 -2.06
C LEU A 92 7.28 -12.81 -2.50
N ILE A 93 7.47 -11.56 -2.05
CA ILE A 93 6.71 -10.42 -2.57
C ILE A 93 7.46 -9.92 -3.80
N GLU A 94 6.84 -10.13 -4.97
CA GLU A 94 7.47 -9.84 -6.26
C GLU A 94 6.92 -8.57 -6.88
N ASN A 95 7.66 -8.05 -7.86
CA ASN A 95 7.23 -6.93 -8.71
C ASN A 95 6.96 -5.64 -7.92
N ILE A 96 7.74 -5.40 -6.88
CA ILE A 96 7.71 -4.20 -6.06
C ILE A 96 8.34 -3.06 -6.83
N LEU A 97 7.65 -1.93 -6.91
CA LEU A 97 8.17 -0.73 -7.53
C LEU A 97 9.04 0.05 -6.53
N LEU A 98 10.25 0.41 -6.96
CA LEU A 98 11.07 1.38 -6.25
C LEU A 98 10.65 2.77 -6.74
N VAL A 99 10.08 3.58 -5.84
CA VAL A 99 9.45 4.87 -6.15
C VAL A 99 10.12 5.95 -5.33
N ASP A 100 10.74 6.94 -5.95
CA ASP A 100 11.49 8.01 -5.28
C ASP A 100 10.58 8.96 -4.48
N GLY A 101 10.97 9.29 -3.25
CA GLY A 101 10.26 10.19 -2.34
C GLY A 101 9.03 9.58 -1.66
N LEU A 102 8.87 8.26 -1.68
CA LEU A 102 7.82 7.51 -0.99
C LEU A 102 7.95 7.62 0.54
N LYS A 103 6.88 8.07 1.20
CA LYS A 103 6.87 8.29 2.67
C LYS A 103 6.75 6.99 3.47
N HIS A 104 5.99 6.03 2.97
CA HIS A 104 5.70 4.75 3.61
C HIS A 104 5.71 3.66 2.55
N ASN A 105 6.26 2.49 2.88
CA ASN A 105 6.19 1.34 1.97
C ASN A 105 4.75 0.84 1.92
N LEU A 106 4.28 0.47 0.73
CA LEU A 106 2.88 0.09 0.49
C LEU A 106 2.82 -1.35 -0.04
N LEU A 107 1.96 -2.16 0.56
CA LEU A 107 1.53 -3.43 -0.01
C LEU A 107 0.13 -3.27 -0.60
N SER A 108 0.00 -3.59 -1.88
CA SER A 108 -1.30 -3.71 -2.53
C SER A 108 -2.03 -4.95 -1.99
N ILE A 109 -3.21 -4.75 -1.41
CA ILE A 109 -4.10 -5.87 -1.03
C ILE A 109 -4.50 -6.66 -2.28
N SER A 110 -4.84 -5.98 -3.37
CA SER A 110 -5.27 -6.64 -4.60
C SER A 110 -4.21 -7.60 -5.13
N GLN A 111 -2.94 -7.19 -5.17
CA GLN A 111 -1.87 -8.08 -5.63
C GLN A 111 -1.59 -9.26 -4.70
N LEU A 112 -1.79 -9.09 -3.38
CA LEU A 112 -1.71 -10.22 -2.44
C LEU A 112 -2.85 -11.21 -2.72
N CYS A 113 -4.07 -10.72 -2.91
CA CYS A 113 -5.21 -11.56 -3.26
C CYS A 113 -5.01 -12.29 -4.59
N ASP A 114 -4.44 -11.63 -5.61
CA ASP A 114 -4.11 -12.23 -6.91
C ASP A 114 -3.12 -13.40 -6.77
N LYS A 115 -2.26 -13.36 -5.76
CA LYS A 115 -1.32 -14.45 -5.40
C LYS A 115 -1.94 -15.54 -4.50
N GLY A 116 -3.22 -15.44 -4.18
CA GLY A 116 -3.94 -16.41 -3.35
C GLY A 116 -3.83 -16.18 -1.84
N PHE A 117 -3.26 -15.05 -1.40
CA PHE A 117 -3.27 -14.70 0.02
C PHE A 117 -4.67 -14.27 0.46
N LYS A 118 -5.06 -14.70 1.66
CA LYS A 118 -6.31 -14.28 2.29
C LYS A 118 -6.05 -13.12 3.26
N VAL A 119 -6.77 -12.02 3.06
CA VAL A 119 -6.77 -10.89 4.00
C VAL A 119 -7.96 -11.02 4.94
N ILE A 120 -7.71 -10.95 6.25
CA ILE A 120 -8.73 -11.07 7.30
C ILE A 120 -8.64 -9.81 8.17
N PHE A 121 -9.78 -9.15 8.38
CA PHE A 121 -9.90 -8.01 9.28
C PHE A 121 -10.57 -8.49 10.56
N GLU A 122 -9.89 -8.30 11.70
CA GLU A 122 -10.40 -8.65 13.01
C GLU A 122 -10.53 -7.37 13.85
N ILE A 123 -11.53 -7.34 14.73
CA ILE A 123 -11.73 -6.22 15.65
C ILE A 123 -10.69 -6.36 16.76
N SER A 124 -9.91 -5.31 17.00
CA SER A 124 -9.06 -5.23 18.19
C SER A 124 -9.94 -4.94 19.41
N HIS A 125 -9.96 -5.85 20.38
CA HIS A 125 -10.59 -5.65 21.69
C HIS A 125 -9.79 -4.69 22.58
#